data_AF-E0Q514-F1
#
_entry.id   AF-E0Q514-F1
#
_cell.length_a   1.000
_cell.length_b   1.000
_cell.length_c   1.000
_cell.angle_alpha   90.00
_cell.angle_beta   90.00
_cell.angle_gamma   90.00
#
_symmetry.space_group_name_H-M   'P 1'
#
loop_
_entity.id
_entity.type
_entity.pdbx_description
1 polymer ?
#
loop_
_entity_poly.entity_id
_entity_poly.type
_entity_poly.pdbx_seq_one_letter_code
_entity_poly.pdbx_strand_id
1 'polypeptide(L)' 'MQLNNSVPIPQIGFGTYQIPATATQQAIEQAPEIGYRHIDTENA' A
#
# COMPACT_ATOMS: atom_id res chain seq x y z
N MET A 1 6.57 -9.99 -8.40
CA MET A 1 6.07 -10.17 -9.80
C MET A 1 6.65 -9.08 -10.67
N GLN A 2 6.52 -9.22 -11.99
CA GLN A 2 6.95 -8.20 -12.94
C GLN A 2 5.79 -7.84 -13.86
N LEU A 3 5.59 -6.54 -14.09
CA LEU A 3 4.59 -6.02 -15.02
C LEU A 3 5.06 -6.22 -16.47
N ASN A 4 4.15 -6.05 -17.44
CA ASN A 4 4.47 -6.17 -18.88
C ASN A 4 5.53 -5.17 -19.37
N ASN A 5 5.76 -4.09 -18.61
CA ASN A 5 6.78 -3.07 -18.84
C ASN A 5 8.06 -3.32 -18.02
N SER A 6 8.28 -4.54 -17.54
CA SER A 6 9.45 -4.96 -16.75
C SER A 6 9.59 -4.29 -15.37
N VAL A 7 8.63 -3.47 -14.94
CA VAL A 7 8.65 -2.88 -13.59
C VAL A 7 8.30 -3.95 -12.55
N PRO A 8 9.12 -4.16 -11.50
CA PRO A 8 8.78 -5.09 -10.44
C PRO A 8 7.67 -4.53 -9.55
N ILE A 9 6.74 -5.39 -9.13
CA ILE A 9 5.68 -5.05 -8.18
C ILE A 9 5.56 -6.14 -7.09
N PRO A 10 5.45 -5.76 -5.80
CA PRO A 10 5.09 -6.70 -4.74
C PRO A 10 3.72 -7.32 -4.99
N GLN A 11 3.60 -8.65 -4.82
CA GLN A 11 2.32 -9.35 -4.98
C GLN A 11 1.33 -9.05 -3.85
N ILE A 12 1.84 -8.63 -2.70
CA ILE A 12 1.07 -8.32 -1.51
C ILE A 12 1.21 -6.82 -1.27
N GLY A 13 0.07 -6.13 -1.21
CA GLY A 13 -0.01 -4.69 -0.94
C GLY A 13 -0.88 -4.38 0.26
N PHE A 14 -0.69 -3.19 0.82
CA PHE A 14 -1.51 -2.61 1.87
C PHE A 14 -2.51 -1.65 1.24
N GLY A 15 -3.79 -2.04 1.20
CA GLY A 15 -4.87 -1.20 0.69
C GLY A 15 -5.42 -0.29 1.79
N THR A 16 -5.65 0.98 1.46
CA THR A 16 -6.18 1.97 2.41
C THR A 16 -7.69 2.12 2.36
N TYR A 17 -8.37 1.35 1.51
CA TYR A 17 -9.83 1.37 1.38
C TYR A 17 -10.50 1.11 2.75
N GLN A 18 -11.49 1.93 3.10
CA GLN A 18 -12.23 1.93 4.37
C GLN A 18 -11.46 2.40 5.62
N ILE A 19 -10.17 2.76 5.52
CA ILE A 19 -9.48 3.42 6.63
C ILE A 19 -9.95 4.89 6.66
N PRO A 20 -10.47 5.39 7.80
CA PRO A 20 -10.81 6.81 7.92
C PRO A 20 -9.58 7.68 7.65
N ALA A 21 -9.76 8.81 6.94
CA ALA A 21 -8.65 9.70 6.58
C ALA A 21 -7.79 10.15 7.79
N THR A 22 -8.42 10.30 8.96
CA THR A 22 -7.76 10.64 10.23
C THR A 22 -6.86 9.53 10.78
N ALA A 23 -7.01 8.30 10.31
CA ALA A 23 -6.23 7.13 10.72
C ALA A 23 -5.27 6.62 9.62
N THR A 24 -5.43 7.06 8.37
CA THR A 24 -4.65 6.55 7.22
C THR A 24 -3.16 6.76 7.37
N GLN A 25 -2.72 7.92 7.87
CA GLN A 25 -1.29 8.19 8.07
C GLN A 25 -0.65 7.16 9.00
N GLN A 26 -1.22 6.96 10.18
CA GLN A 26 -0.70 6.01 11.17
C GLN A 26 -0.70 4.56 10.63
N ALA A 27 -1.69 4.20 9.84
CA ALA A 27 -1.78 2.87 9.23
C ALA A 27 -0.67 2.67 8.16
N ILE A 28 -0.40 3.68 7.33
CA ILE A 28 0.69 3.65 6.34
C ILE A 28 2.06 3.61 7.03
N GLU A 29 2.27 4.32 8.13
CA GLU A 29 3.54 4.32 8.86
C GLU A 29 3.89 2.95 9.45
N GLN A 30 2.88 2.19 9.91
CA GLN A 30 3.07 0.82 10.43
C GLN A 30 3.29 -0.23 9.33
N ALA A 31 2.75 0.00 8.12
CA ALA A 31 2.78 -1.02 7.07
C ALA A 31 4.22 -1.45 6.67
N PRO A 32 5.21 -0.53 6.52
CA PRO A 32 6.60 -0.90 6.31
C PRO A 32 7.24 -1.69 7.45
N GLU A 33 6.87 -1.42 8.70
CA GLU A 33 7.40 -2.09 9.89
C GLU A 33 7.09 -3.59 9.89
N ILE A 34 5.92 -3.97 9.37
CA ILE A 34 5.47 -5.37 9.23
C ILE A 34 5.74 -5.96 7.84
N GLY A 35 6.46 -5.25 6.97
CA GLY A 35 6.98 -5.79 5.71
C GLY A 35 6.23 -5.41 4.43
N TYR A 36 5.16 -4.59 4.50
CA TYR A 36 4.52 -4.09 3.28
C TYR A 36 5.44 -3.12 2.54
N ARG A 37 5.43 -3.20 1.22
CA ARG A 37 6.24 -2.33 0.32
C ARG A 37 5.44 -1.76 -0.84
N HIS A 38 4.18 -2.15 -0.96
CA HIS A 38 3.24 -1.65 -1.95
C HIS A 38 2.04 -1.07 -1.19
N ILE A 39 1.80 0.22 -1.35
CA ILE A 39 0.66 0.93 -0.78
C ILE A 39 -0.31 1.22 -1.92
N ASP A 40 -1.56 0.80 -1.74
CA ASP A 40 -2.65 0.99 -2.71
C ASP A 40 -3.68 1.95 -2.13
N THR A 41 -4.00 3.00 -2.89
CA THR A 41 -4.93 4.07 -2.50
C THR A 41 -5.75 4.53 -3.71
N GLU A 42 -6.85 5.21 -3.42
CA GLU A 42 -7.73 5.83 -4.40
C GLU A 42 -7.88 7.34 -4.13
N ASN A 43 -8.48 8.06 -5.07
CA ASN A 43 -8.83 9.46 -4.85
C ASN A 43 -9.95 9.58 -3.82
N ALA A 44 -9.92 10.67 -3.05
CA ALA A 44 -10.99 11.05 -2.13
C ALA A 44 -12.28 11.46 -2.85
#